data_AF-A0A2C2L6Z6-F1
#
_entry.id   AF-A0A2C2L6Z6-F1
#
_cell.length_a   1.000
_cell.length_b   1.000
_cell.length_c   1.000
_cell.angle_alpha   90.00
_cell.angle_beta   90.00
_cell.angle_gamma   90.00
#
_symmetry.space_group_name_H-M   'P 1'
#
loop_
_entity.id
_entity.type
_entity.pdbx_description
1 polymer ?
#
loop_
_entity_poly.entity_id
_entity_poly.type
_entity_poly.pdbx_seq_one_letter_code
_entity_poly.pdbx_strand_id
1 'polypeptide(L)' 'MKSIPTEVLSKELMEREGVISITVMEFEKIEVAGVVVSGPAVILINQE' A
#
# COMPACT_ATOMS: atom_id res chain seq x y z
N MET A 1 16.78 10.79 -12.45
CA MET A 1 16.19 9.77 -11.54
C MET A 1 16.16 8.45 -12.28
N LYS A 2 16.58 7.34 -11.64
CA LYS A 2 16.32 6.01 -12.21
C LYS A 2 14.83 5.73 -12.07
N SER A 3 14.16 5.38 -13.17
CA SER A 3 12.77 4.92 -13.11
C SER A 3 12.78 3.48 -12.61
N ILE A 4 12.20 3.25 -11.44
CA ILE A 4 11.93 1.91 -10.93
C ILE A 4 10.47 1.62 -11.25
N PRO A 5 10.15 0.52 -11.95
CA PRO A 5 8.76 0.15 -12.20
C PRO A 5 8.02 0.00 -10.87
N THR A 6 6.83 0.59 -10.77
CA THR A 6 6.00 0.53 -9.57
C THR A 6 5.73 -0.92 -9.16
N GLU A 7 5.55 -1.83 -10.11
CA GLU A 7 5.34 -3.26 -9.88
C GLU A 7 6.51 -3.93 -9.14
N VAL A 8 7.75 -3.54 -9.47
CA VAL A 8 8.96 -4.08 -8.84
C VAL A 8 9.04 -3.56 -7.41
N LEU A 9 8.80 -2.26 -7.22
CA LEU A 9 8.81 -1.63 -5.91
C LEU A 9 7.71 -2.19 -4.99
N SER A 10 6.49 -2.36 -5.50
CA SER A 10 5.36 -2.90 -4.73
C SER A 10 5.63 -4.32 -4.25
N LYS A 11 6.23 -5.17 -5.09
CA LYS A 11 6.60 -6.54 -4.70
C LYS A 11 7.64 -6.56 -3.58
N GLU A 12 8.70 -5.78 -3.74
CA GLU A 12 9.75 -5.68 -2.71
C GLU A 12 9.17 -5.21 -1.36
N LEU A 13 8.33 -4.16 -1.39
CA LEU A 13 7.73 -3.60 -0.18
C LEU A 13 6.73 -4.56 0.49
N MET A 14 6.00 -5.37 -0.26
CA MET A 14 5.09 -6.38 0.30
C MET A 14 5.80 -7.49 1.08
N GLU A 15 7.05 -7.80 0.72
CA GLU A 15 7.85 -8.86 1.34
C GLU A 15 8.76 -8.34 2.48
N ARG A 16 8.83 -7.02 2.66
CA ARG A 16 9.73 -6.39 3.62
C ARG A 16 9.21 -6.49 5.06
N GLU A 17 10.08 -6.93 5.97
CA GLU A 17 9.79 -6.94 7.41
C GLU A 17 9.50 -5.52 7.91
N GLY A 18 8.49 -5.37 8.76
CA GLY A 18 8.03 -4.07 9.25
C GLY A 18 7.08 -3.31 8.30
N VAL A 19 6.81 -3.82 7.10
CA VAL A 19 5.76 -3.30 6.21
C VAL A 19 4.49 -4.14 6.37
N ILE A 20 3.37 -3.48 6.65
CA ILE A 20 2.04 -4.12 6.64
C ILE A 20 1.28 -3.76 5.37
N SER A 21 0.46 -4.70 4.89
CA SER A 21 -0.43 -4.50 3.75
C SER A 21 -1.90 -4.53 4.19
N ILE A 22 -2.67 -3.58 3.66
CA ILE A 22 -4.13 -3.51 3.85
C ILE A 22 -4.76 -3.58 2.47
N THR A 23 -5.56 -4.62 2.24
CA THR A 23 -6.39 -4.75 1.03
C THR A 23 -7.73 -4.10 1.29
N VAL A 24 -8.09 -3.12 0.45
CA VAL A 24 -9.38 -2.43 0.47
C VAL A 24 -10.19 -2.95 -0.70
N MET A 25 -11.33 -3.58 -0.41
CA MET A 25 -12.22 -4.18 -1.39
C MET A 25 -13.06 -3.12 -2.12
N GLU A 26 -13.74 -3.53 -3.19
CA GLU A 26 -14.69 -2.67 -3.88
C GLU A 26 -15.77 -2.16 -2.91
N PHE A 27 -16.16 -0.90 -3.08
CA PHE A 27 -17.16 -0.20 -2.25
C PHE A 27 -16.75 -0.01 -0.78
N GLU A 28 -15.57 -0.46 -0.35
CA GLU A 28 -15.00 -0.11 0.94
C GLU A 28 -14.36 1.29 0.89
N LYS A 29 -14.50 2.00 2.01
CA LYS A 29 -13.90 3.30 2.23
C LYS A 29 -13.33 3.35 3.64
N ILE A 30 -12.01 3.52 3.73
CA ILE A 30 -11.30 3.53 5.02
C ILE A 30 -10.46 4.79 5.17
N GLU A 31 -10.11 5.12 6.40
CA GLU A 31 -9.18 6.20 6.73
C GLU A 31 -7.92 5.61 7.38
N VAL A 32 -6.76 5.94 6.82
CA VAL A 32 -5.46 5.47 7.26
C VAL A 32 -4.52 6.66 7.34
N ALA A 33 -3.96 6.94 8.53
CA ALA A 33 -3.06 8.06 8.77
C ALA A 33 -3.60 9.43 8.27
N GLY A 34 -4.92 9.65 8.37
CA GLY A 34 -5.59 10.86 7.90
C GLY A 34 -5.84 10.91 6.38
N VAL A 35 -5.50 9.85 5.65
CA VAL A 35 -5.80 9.70 4.22
C VAL A 35 -7.01 8.80 4.05
N VAL A 36 -8.01 9.31 3.32
CA VAL A 36 -9.22 8.54 2.97
C VAL A 36 -8.98 7.80 1.67
N VAL A 37 -9.16 6.48 1.70
CA VAL A 37 -8.96 5.58 0.56
C VAL A 37 -10.27 4.87 0.24
N SER A 38 -10.73 5.00 -1.00
CA SER A 38 -11.85 4.22 -1.56
C SER A 38 -11.29 3.07 -2.40
N GLY A 39 -11.80 1.86 -2.20
CA GLY A 39 -11.34 0.69 -2.93
C GLY A 39 -11.84 0.61 -4.39
N PRO A 40 -11.29 -0.33 -5.19
CA PRO A 40 -10.28 -1.32 -4.79
C PRO A 40 -8.87 -0.74 -4.71
N ALA A 41 -8.15 -1.01 -3.62
CA ALA A 41 -6.80 -0.51 -3.40
C ALA A 41 -5.97 -1.43 -2.49
N VAL A 42 -4.64 -1.32 -2.59
CA VAL A 42 -3.71 -1.92 -1.62
C VAL A 42 -2.88 -0.81 -1.00
N ILE A 43 -2.87 -0.75 0.32
CA ILE A 43 -2.10 0.22 1.10
C ILE A 43 -0.92 -0.52 1.73
N LEU A 44 0.29 0.00 1.54
CA LEU A 44 1.51 -0.49 2.17
C LEU A 44 1.98 0.54 3.19
N ILE A 45 2.12 0.13 4.46
CA ILE A 45 2.51 1.01 5.56
C ILE A 45 3.80 0.49 6.16
N ASN A 46 4.85 1.30 6.13
CA ASN A 46 6.06 1.04 6.91
C ASN A 46 5.80 1.40 8.38
N GLN A 47 5.98 0.45 9.29
CA GLN A 47 5.73 0.63 10.73
C GLN A 47 6.93 1.20 11.48
N GLU A 48 8.09 1.31 10.84
CA GLU A 48 9.29 1.99 11.38
C GLU A 48 9.22 3.51 11.28
#